data_AF-A0A2V0N0S2-F1
#
_entry.id   AF-A0A2V0N0S2-F1
#
_cell.length_a   1.000
_cell.length_b   1.000
_cell.length_c   1.000
_cell.angle_alpha   90.00
_cell.angle_beta   90.00
_cell.angle_gamma   90.00
#
_symmetry.space_group_name_H-M   'P 1'
#
loop_
_entity.id
_entity.type
_entity.pdbx_description
1 polymer ?
#
loop_
_entity_poly.entity_id
_entity_poly.type
_entity_poly.pdbx_seq_one_letter_code
_entity_poly.pdbx_strand_id
1 'polypeptide(L)'
;MTAKALILATAVVGAAVTGACNAHADVPTFPDISGYAPVNAQDYTIALPNTGRAPLNMVYFLTPDGITCAFGNPPSAACTGNNFPAVPPASGDSVNSISTSTGLGQTNAPIAAQGRPIKTLPPMHSITVNGVICGVDGGGTTACKDPQGQGFVLSPSGSGWLPHV
;
A
#
# COMPACT_ATOMS: atom_id res chain seq x y z
N MET A 1 -66.75 2.02 -43.66
CA MET A 1 -66.74 2.16 -42.19
C MET A 1 -66.04 0.92 -41.66
N THR A 2 -64.72 0.93 -41.51
CA THR A 2 -63.86 1.43 -40.41
C THR A 2 -63.20 0.23 -39.73
N ALA A 3 -61.88 0.18 -39.90
CA ALA A 3 -60.96 -0.76 -39.30
C ALA A 3 -60.90 -0.66 -37.77
N LYS A 4 -60.37 -1.71 -37.11
CA LYS A 4 -59.13 -1.61 -36.29
C LYS A 4 -58.79 -2.96 -35.65
N ALA A 5 -57.57 -3.43 -35.95
CA ALA A 5 -56.86 -4.44 -35.17
C ALA A 5 -56.38 -3.82 -33.85
N LEU A 6 -56.40 -4.59 -32.76
CA LEU A 6 -55.64 -4.28 -31.54
C LEU A 6 -54.76 -5.48 -31.17
N ILE A 7 -53.46 -5.24 -31.26
CA ILE A 7 -52.37 -6.08 -30.76
C ILE A 7 -52.22 -5.78 -29.27
N LEU A 8 -52.19 -6.80 -28.41
CA LEU A 8 -51.75 -6.65 -27.02
C LEU A 8 -50.52 -7.54 -26.80
N ALA A 9 -49.37 -6.87 -26.73
CA ALA A 9 -48.06 -7.44 -26.43
C ALA A 9 -48.01 -7.88 -24.96
N THR A 10 -47.64 -9.13 -24.72
CA THR A 10 -47.40 -9.67 -23.37
C THR A 10 -45.92 -9.45 -23.02
N ALA A 11 -45.68 -8.66 -21.97
CA ALA A 11 -44.36 -8.30 -21.49
C ALA A 11 -43.63 -9.52 -20.89
N VAL A 12 -42.42 -9.80 -21.38
CA VAL A 12 -41.49 -10.78 -20.80
C VAL A 12 -40.80 -10.12 -19.60
N VAL A 13 -41.06 -10.64 -18.40
CA VAL A 13 -40.32 -10.26 -17.18
C VAL A 13 -38.97 -10.98 -17.21
N GLY A 14 -37.92 -10.26 -17.58
CA GLY A 14 -36.54 -10.75 -17.48
C GLY A 14 -36.04 -10.59 -16.03
N ALA A 15 -35.96 -11.69 -15.28
CA ALA A 15 -35.24 -11.72 -14.01
C ALA A 15 -33.73 -11.83 -14.30
N ALA A 16 -33.03 -10.70 -14.31
CA ALA A 16 -31.58 -10.68 -14.34
C ALA A 16 -31.05 -11.10 -12.96
N VAL A 17 -30.64 -12.37 -12.85
CA VAL A 17 -29.83 -12.82 -11.71
C VAL A 17 -28.43 -12.25 -11.91
N THR A 18 -28.16 -11.07 -11.34
CA THR A 18 -26.81 -10.54 -11.24
C THR A 18 -26.08 -11.40 -10.22
N GLY A 19 -25.32 -12.39 -10.72
CA GLY A 19 -24.33 -13.10 -9.93
C GLY A 19 -23.37 -12.06 -9.35
N ALA A 20 -23.43 -11.88 -8.04
CA ALA A 20 -22.43 -11.12 -7.32
C ALA A 20 -21.10 -11.86 -7.51
N CYS A 21 -20.24 -11.33 -8.38
CA CYS A 21 -18.83 -11.65 -8.37
C CYS A 21 -18.33 -11.27 -6.98
N ASN A 22 -18.27 -12.24 -6.07
CA ASN A 22 -17.46 -12.12 -4.88
C ASN A 22 -16.03 -11.99 -5.39
N ALA A 23 -15.55 -10.76 -5.58
CA ALA A 23 -14.15 -10.47 -5.79
C ALA A 23 -13.43 -10.86 -4.49
N HIS A 24 -13.15 -12.16 -4.37
CA HIS A 24 -12.28 -12.69 -3.34
C HIS A 24 -10.89 -12.21 -3.76
N ALA A 25 -10.46 -11.07 -3.24
CA ALA A 25 -9.06 -10.70 -3.35
C ALA A 25 -8.29 -11.79 -2.63
N ASP A 26 -7.55 -12.62 -3.37
CA ASP A 26 -6.63 -13.57 -2.77
C ASP A 26 -5.74 -12.81 -1.79
N VAL A 27 -5.52 -13.40 -0.61
CA VAL A 27 -4.61 -12.80 0.37
C VAL A 27 -3.25 -12.69 -0.32
N PRO A 28 -2.67 -11.48 -0.43
CA PRO A 28 -1.43 -11.31 -1.16
C PRO A 28 -0.32 -12.15 -0.50
N THR A 29 0.46 -12.86 -1.30
CA THR A 29 1.63 -13.59 -0.78
C THR A 29 2.83 -12.64 -0.74
N PHE A 30 3.70 -12.78 0.27
CA PHE A 30 4.92 -12.00 0.32
C PHE A 30 5.84 -12.40 -0.85
N PRO A 31 6.26 -11.47 -1.72
CA PRO A 31 7.12 -11.80 -2.86
C PRO A 31 8.55 -12.13 -2.40
N ASP A 32 9.25 -12.95 -3.17
CA ASP A 32 10.69 -13.13 -2.98
C ASP A 32 11.45 -11.89 -3.46
N ILE A 33 11.94 -11.12 -2.49
CA ILE A 33 12.74 -9.91 -2.72
C ILE A 33 14.24 -10.14 -2.48
N SER A 34 14.68 -11.38 -2.29
CA SER A 34 16.09 -11.72 -2.02
C SER A 34 17.03 -11.37 -3.17
N GLY A 35 16.52 -11.34 -4.40
CA GLY A 35 17.26 -10.93 -5.60
C GLY A 35 17.34 -9.42 -5.83
N TYR A 36 16.73 -8.58 -4.99
CA TYR A 36 16.70 -7.14 -5.22
C TYR A 36 18.01 -6.48 -4.80
N ALA A 37 18.48 -5.54 -5.61
CA ALA A 37 19.74 -4.84 -5.34
C ALA A 37 19.62 -3.97 -4.07
N PRO A 38 20.48 -4.17 -3.05
CA PRO A 38 20.40 -3.38 -1.83
C PRO A 38 20.88 -1.95 -2.06
N VAL A 39 20.15 -0.97 -1.55
CA VAL A 39 20.62 0.42 -1.46
C VAL A 39 21.32 0.68 -0.12
N ASN A 40 22.14 1.73 -0.07
CA ASN A 40 22.65 2.23 1.19
C ASN A 40 21.55 2.99 1.95
N ALA A 41 21.12 2.49 3.10
CA ALA A 41 20.08 3.12 3.91
C ALA A 41 20.44 4.55 4.37
N GLN A 42 21.73 4.89 4.48
CA GLN A 42 22.15 6.25 4.84
C GLN A 42 21.74 7.30 3.81
N ASP A 43 21.60 6.92 2.54
CA ASP A 43 21.14 7.82 1.47
C ASP A 43 19.64 8.17 1.60
N TYR A 44 18.94 7.45 2.47
CA TYR A 44 17.50 7.59 2.75
C TYR A 44 17.24 8.06 4.19
N THR A 45 18.30 8.25 4.99
CA THR A 45 18.20 8.76 6.35
C THR A 45 17.95 10.26 6.32
N ILE A 46 16.85 10.67 6.96
CA ILE A 46 16.51 12.06 7.16
C ILE A 46 16.60 12.38 8.66
N ALA A 47 17.45 13.35 8.99
CA ALA A 47 17.56 13.89 10.34
C ALA A 47 16.45 14.93 10.58
N LEU A 48 15.49 14.59 11.45
CA LEU A 48 14.45 15.52 11.88
C LEU A 48 14.88 16.30 13.13
N PRO A 49 14.51 17.59 13.23
CA PRO A 49 14.66 18.37 14.46
C PRO A 49 14.03 17.67 15.67
N ASN A 50 14.72 17.74 16.80
CA ASN A 50 14.27 17.19 18.08
C ASN A 50 14.65 18.16 19.20
N THR A 51 13.77 19.10 19.49
CA THR A 51 14.07 20.24 20.37
C THR A 51 14.61 19.79 21.73
N GLY A 52 15.81 20.29 22.09
CA GLY A 52 16.48 19.94 23.35
C GLY A 52 17.13 18.55 23.39
N ARG A 53 17.19 17.83 22.26
CA ARG A 53 17.75 16.48 22.13
C ARG A 53 18.53 16.33 20.82
N ALA A 54 19.21 15.19 20.66
CA ALA A 54 19.83 14.84 19.38
C ALA A 54 18.76 14.63 18.29
N PRO A 55 19.05 14.97 17.02
CA PRO A 55 18.13 14.78 15.91
C PRO A 55 17.58 13.36 15.83
N LEU A 56 16.32 13.24 15.42
CA LEU A 56 15.71 11.94 15.15
C LEU A 56 16.07 11.53 13.72
N ASN A 57 16.95 10.54 13.60
CA ASN A 57 17.29 9.97 12.31
C ASN A 57 16.27 8.87 11.95
N MET A 58 15.54 9.07 10.88
CA MET A 58 14.58 8.10 10.37
C MET A 58 14.82 7.85 8.89
N VAL A 59 14.63 6.60 8.47
CA VAL A 59 14.70 6.23 7.05
C VAL A 59 13.35 6.47 6.42
N TYR A 60 13.34 7.24 5.33
CA TYR A 60 12.17 7.49 4.50
C TYR A 60 12.47 7.10 3.05
N PHE A 61 11.49 6.57 2.35
CA PHE A 61 11.57 6.40 0.91
C PHE A 61 10.20 6.58 0.26
N LEU A 62 10.21 6.97 -1.01
CA LEU A 62 9.04 6.86 -1.86
C LEU A 62 9.11 5.53 -2.61
N THR A 63 7.97 4.89 -2.78
CA THR A 63 7.82 3.84 -3.80
C THR A 63 7.86 4.48 -5.21
N PRO A 64 8.09 3.71 -6.28
CA PRO A 64 8.06 4.24 -7.65
C PRO A 64 6.75 4.94 -8.03
N ASP A 65 5.63 4.52 -7.43
CA ASP A 65 4.29 5.08 -7.58
C ASP A 65 3.97 6.21 -6.57
N GLY A 66 4.95 6.65 -5.79
CA GLY A 66 4.87 7.86 -4.95
C GLY A 66 4.23 7.66 -3.57
N ILE A 67 4.16 6.42 -3.08
CA ILE A 67 3.71 6.12 -1.71
C ILE A 67 4.84 6.43 -0.74
N THR A 68 4.53 7.17 0.33
CA THR A 68 5.52 7.51 1.36
C THR A 68 5.64 6.40 2.38
N CYS A 69 6.85 5.88 2.55
CA CYS A 69 7.16 4.85 3.52
C CYS A 69 8.29 5.30 4.47
N ALA A 70 8.28 4.76 5.69
CA ALA A 70 9.31 5.02 6.68
C ALA A 70 9.56 3.81 7.59
N PHE A 71 10.74 3.79 8.20
CA PHE A 71 11.09 2.82 9.24
C PHE A 71 10.83 3.39 10.63
N GLY A 72 10.20 2.58 11.47
CA GLY A 72 9.85 2.90 12.85
C GLY A 72 10.88 2.42 13.88
N ASN A 73 10.65 2.84 15.13
CA ASN A 73 11.28 2.29 16.31
C ASN A 73 10.17 2.01 17.35
N PRO A 74 9.84 0.75 17.70
CA PRO A 74 10.57 -0.49 17.41
C PRO A 74 10.69 -0.82 15.90
N PRO A 75 11.66 -1.69 15.50
CA PRO A 75 11.92 -2.01 14.09
C PRO A 75 10.65 -2.46 13.38
N SER A 76 10.16 -1.63 12.48
CA SER A 76 8.95 -1.85 11.68
C SER A 76 9.04 -1.00 10.41
N ALA A 77 8.24 -1.34 9.40
CA ALA A 77 8.02 -0.47 8.25
C ALA A 77 6.57 -0.01 8.23
N ALA A 78 6.33 1.21 7.78
CA ALA A 78 5.00 1.74 7.56
C ALA A 78 4.96 2.54 6.25
N CYS A 79 3.81 2.54 5.59
CA CYS A 79 3.52 3.37 4.44
C CYS A 79 2.20 4.12 4.64
N THR A 80 2.09 5.30 4.03
CA THR A 80 0.84 6.07 3.97
C THR A 80 0.65 6.70 2.61
N GLY A 81 -0.59 6.74 2.13
CA GLY A 81 -0.96 7.36 0.86
C GLY A 81 -2.36 6.95 0.43
N ASN A 82 -3.01 7.77 -0.39
CA ASN A 82 -4.32 7.45 -0.97
C ASN A 82 -4.24 6.78 -2.35
N ASN A 83 -3.03 6.40 -2.74
CA ASN A 83 -2.65 5.72 -3.98
C ASN A 83 -2.21 4.27 -3.75
N PHE A 84 -2.58 3.64 -2.61
CA PHE A 84 -2.30 2.22 -2.39
C PHE A 84 -2.96 1.36 -3.50
N PRO A 85 -2.21 0.52 -4.22
CA PRO A 85 -2.75 -0.34 -5.26
C PRO A 85 -3.86 -1.23 -4.73
N ALA A 86 -4.94 -1.42 -5.49
CA ALA A 86 -6.09 -2.26 -5.11
C ALA A 86 -6.78 -1.88 -3.78
N VAL A 87 -6.50 -0.70 -3.20
CA VAL A 87 -7.17 -0.17 -2.01
C VAL A 87 -7.85 1.14 -2.37
N PRO A 88 -9.17 1.30 -2.11
CA PRO A 88 -9.83 2.57 -2.29
C PRO A 88 -9.16 3.69 -1.46
N PRO A 89 -9.09 4.93 -1.97
CA PRO A 89 -8.62 6.06 -1.17
C PRO A 89 -9.38 6.19 0.15
N ALA A 90 -8.70 6.70 1.17
CA ALA A 90 -9.34 6.99 2.44
C ALA A 90 -10.39 8.11 2.31
N SER A 91 -11.36 8.12 3.23
CA SER A 91 -12.44 9.10 3.23
C SER A 91 -12.07 10.37 4.02
N GLY A 92 -12.67 11.51 3.64
CA GLY A 92 -12.45 12.78 4.32
C GLY A 92 -11.00 13.27 4.21
N ASP A 93 -10.47 13.79 5.31
CA ASP A 93 -9.10 14.33 5.39
C ASP A 93 -8.03 13.28 5.73
N SER A 94 -8.41 12.00 5.78
CA SER A 94 -7.51 10.90 6.14
C SER A 94 -6.74 10.34 4.93
N VAL A 95 -5.69 9.58 5.21
CA VAL A 95 -4.98 8.76 4.21
C VAL A 95 -4.98 7.28 4.60
N ASN A 96 -4.85 6.38 3.64
CA ASN A 96 -4.61 4.97 3.97
C ASN A 96 -3.24 4.82 4.65
N SER A 97 -3.16 3.86 5.56
CA SER A 97 -1.95 3.47 6.26
C SER A 97 -1.83 1.96 6.34
N ILE A 98 -0.60 1.47 6.31
CA ILE A 98 -0.29 0.07 6.60
C ILE A 98 1.08 0.02 7.25
N SER A 99 1.29 -0.87 8.21
CA SER A 99 2.61 -1.14 8.78
C SER A 99 2.83 -2.63 8.99
N THR A 100 4.07 -3.04 9.21
CA THR A 100 4.35 -4.44 9.57
C THR A 100 3.76 -4.78 10.94
N SER A 101 3.68 -3.80 11.86
CA SER A 101 3.09 -3.96 13.19
C SER A 101 1.55 -3.87 13.23
N THR A 102 0.93 -3.24 12.23
CA THR A 102 -0.50 -2.91 12.20
C THR A 102 -1.02 -3.03 10.78
N GLY A 103 -2.10 -3.80 10.60
CA GLY A 103 -2.69 -4.01 9.28
C GLY A 103 -3.23 -2.74 8.60
N LEU A 104 -3.80 -2.93 7.41
CA LEU A 104 -4.37 -1.86 6.60
C LEU A 104 -5.43 -1.06 7.40
N GLY A 105 -5.30 0.26 7.38
CA GLY A 105 -6.20 1.18 8.06
C GLY A 105 -6.14 2.58 7.47
N GLN A 106 -6.59 3.57 8.24
CA GLN A 106 -6.57 4.98 7.87
C GLN A 106 -5.97 5.82 9.01
N THR A 107 -5.36 6.95 8.67
CA THR A 107 -4.76 7.88 9.62
C THR A 107 -4.94 9.33 9.18
N ASN A 108 -5.06 10.23 10.15
CA ASN A 108 -5.00 11.68 9.93
C ASN A 108 -3.58 12.24 10.11
N ALA A 109 -2.61 11.37 10.39
CA ALA A 109 -1.19 11.71 10.56
C ALA A 109 -0.36 10.98 9.48
N PRO A 110 -0.36 11.47 8.22
CA PRO A 110 0.43 10.88 7.15
C PRO A 110 1.92 10.91 7.50
N ILE A 111 2.67 9.93 6.99
CA ILE A 111 4.13 9.93 7.08
C ILE A 111 4.65 11.13 6.30
N ALA A 112 5.38 12.00 6.98
CA ALA A 112 5.96 13.20 6.39
C ALA A 112 7.38 13.44 6.91
N ALA A 113 8.28 13.87 6.01
CA ALA A 113 9.66 14.22 6.34
C ALA A 113 9.84 15.72 6.65
N GLN A 114 8.80 16.38 7.17
CA GLN A 114 8.79 17.82 7.50
C GLN A 114 9.24 18.71 6.33
N GLY A 115 8.75 18.43 5.11
CA GLY A 115 9.09 19.18 3.89
C GLY A 115 10.46 18.87 3.31
N ARG A 116 11.23 17.96 3.90
CA ARG A 116 12.49 17.48 3.30
C ARG A 116 12.19 16.53 2.13
N PRO A 117 13.01 16.55 1.07
CA PRO A 117 12.82 15.66 -0.07
C PRO A 117 12.99 14.20 0.36
N ILE A 118 12.06 13.35 -0.05
CA ILE A 118 12.11 11.90 0.17
C ILE A 118 12.56 11.25 -1.14
N LYS A 119 13.64 10.47 -1.08
CA LYS A 119 14.20 9.79 -2.25
C LYS A 119 13.33 8.58 -2.61
N THR A 120 13.10 8.38 -3.90
CA THR A 120 12.43 7.18 -4.41
C THR A 120 13.37 5.99 -4.37
N LEU A 121 12.90 4.87 -3.83
CA LEU A 121 13.58 3.59 -3.94
C LEU A 121 13.45 3.09 -5.39
N PRO A 122 14.55 2.85 -6.12
CA PRO A 122 14.44 2.44 -7.52
C PRO A 122 13.80 1.05 -7.65
N PRO A 123 13.11 0.76 -8.78
CA PRO A 123 12.62 -0.59 -9.06
C PRO A 123 13.70 -1.67 -8.91
N MET A 124 13.30 -2.86 -8.47
CA MET A 124 14.17 -4.02 -8.20
C MET A 124 15.25 -3.75 -7.15
N HIS A 125 14.98 -2.81 -6.22
CA HIS A 125 15.88 -2.53 -5.09
C HIS A 125 15.21 -2.82 -3.75
N SER A 126 16.07 -3.13 -2.78
CA SER A 126 15.68 -3.31 -1.39
C SER A 126 16.41 -2.32 -0.49
N ILE A 127 15.80 -2.00 0.64
CA ILE A 127 16.37 -1.21 1.72
C ILE A 127 16.20 -1.96 3.05
N THR A 128 17.27 -2.03 3.83
CA THR A 128 17.31 -2.82 5.07
C THR A 128 17.89 -2.02 6.23
N VAL A 129 17.22 -2.03 7.38
CA VAL A 129 17.71 -1.46 8.65
C VAL A 129 17.19 -2.28 9.81
N ASN A 130 18.07 -2.69 10.73
CA ASN A 130 17.70 -3.41 11.96
C ASN A 130 16.77 -4.62 11.72
N GLY A 131 16.97 -5.33 10.60
CA GLY A 131 16.18 -6.49 10.18
C GLY A 131 14.82 -6.17 9.56
N VAL A 132 14.42 -4.89 9.49
CA VAL A 132 13.32 -4.44 8.62
C VAL A 132 13.84 -4.43 7.19
N ILE A 133 13.11 -5.04 6.27
CA ILE A 133 13.46 -5.14 4.84
C ILE A 133 12.24 -4.69 4.04
N CYS A 134 12.43 -3.69 3.18
CA CYS A 134 11.46 -3.33 2.16
C CYS A 134 12.07 -3.49 0.77
N GLY A 135 11.26 -3.92 -0.19
CA GLY A 135 11.61 -4.00 -1.60
C GLY A 135 10.52 -3.44 -2.48
N VAL A 136 10.92 -2.85 -3.61
CA VAL A 136 10.00 -2.38 -4.65
C VAL A 136 10.35 -3.05 -5.98
N ASP A 137 9.34 -3.50 -6.72
CA ASP A 137 9.53 -4.13 -8.03
C ASP A 137 9.28 -3.13 -9.18
N GLY A 138 9.40 -3.59 -10.43
CA GLY A 138 9.06 -2.82 -11.62
C GLY A 138 7.58 -2.82 -12.01
N GLY A 139 6.76 -3.62 -11.35
CA GLY A 139 5.32 -3.79 -11.59
C GLY A 139 4.41 -3.00 -10.65
N GLY A 140 4.97 -2.17 -9.76
CA GLY A 140 4.22 -1.40 -8.78
C GLY A 140 3.93 -2.15 -7.47
N THR A 141 4.67 -3.23 -7.21
CA THR A 141 4.65 -3.92 -5.92
C THR A 141 5.65 -3.29 -4.97
N THR A 142 5.20 -2.98 -3.76
CA THR A 142 6.04 -2.70 -2.60
C THR A 142 5.77 -3.75 -1.54
N ALA A 143 6.81 -4.39 -1.02
CA ALA A 143 6.67 -5.39 0.03
C ALA A 143 7.65 -5.10 1.16
N CYS A 144 7.17 -5.16 2.40
CA CYS A 144 7.96 -4.87 3.58
C CYS A 144 7.73 -5.91 4.66
N LYS A 145 8.81 -6.31 5.33
CA LYS A 145 8.77 -7.21 6.49
C LYS A 145 9.65 -6.73 7.62
N ASP A 146 9.31 -7.12 8.83
CA ASP A 146 10.05 -6.81 10.04
C ASP A 146 10.74 -8.04 10.65
N PRO A 147 11.60 -7.86 11.67
CA PRO A 147 12.29 -8.97 12.32
C PRO A 147 11.37 -9.96 13.04
N GLN A 148 10.10 -9.61 13.27
CA GLN A 148 9.11 -10.47 13.93
C GLN A 148 8.43 -11.41 12.92
N GLY A 149 8.75 -11.28 11.63
CA GLY A 149 8.14 -12.06 10.56
C GLY A 149 6.79 -11.52 10.12
N GLN A 150 6.42 -10.30 10.54
CA GLN A 150 5.20 -9.66 10.05
C GLN A 150 5.53 -8.85 8.80
N GLY A 151 4.57 -8.72 7.90
CA GLY A 151 4.80 -8.01 6.66
C GLY A 151 3.56 -7.41 6.05
N PHE A 152 3.75 -6.68 4.97
CA PHE A 152 2.67 -6.24 4.10
C PHE A 152 3.13 -6.22 2.65
N VAL A 153 2.15 -6.25 1.76
CA VAL A 153 2.31 -6.10 0.33
C VAL A 153 1.35 -5.02 -0.14
N LEU A 154 1.85 -4.11 -0.97
CA LEU A 154 1.09 -3.15 -1.74
C LEU A 154 1.30 -3.51 -3.21
N SER A 155 0.30 -4.07 -3.90
CA SER A 155 0.44 -4.54 -5.28
C SER A 155 -0.85 -4.39 -6.08
N PRO A 156 -0.80 -4.13 -7.40
CA PRO A 156 -1.99 -4.12 -8.25
C PRO A 156 -2.78 -5.43 -8.24
N SER A 157 -2.14 -6.56 -7.92
CA SER A 157 -2.79 -7.87 -7.78
C SER A 157 -3.50 -8.05 -6.43
N GLY A 158 -3.24 -7.18 -5.46
CA GLY A 158 -3.79 -7.25 -4.12
C GLY A 158 -2.86 -6.61 -3.09
N SER A 159 -3.43 -5.82 -2.20
CA SER A 159 -2.71 -5.20 -1.08
C SER A 159 -3.24 -5.70 0.25
N GLY A 160 -2.33 -5.93 1.20
CA GLY A 160 -2.72 -6.55 2.46
C GLY A 160 -1.57 -6.72 3.43
N TRP A 161 -1.95 -7.02 4.66
CA TRP A 161 -1.06 -7.29 5.77
C TRP A 161 -0.95 -8.80 6.02
N LEU A 162 0.23 -9.23 6.44
CA LEU A 162 0.59 -10.63 6.61
C LEU A 162 1.14 -10.83 8.03
N PRO A 163 0.51 -11.69 8.85
CA PRO A 163 0.99 -11.96 10.20
C PRO A 163 2.33 -12.71 10.22
N HIS A 164 2.64 -13.45 9.14
CA HIS A 164 3.83 -14.30 8.99
C HIS A 164 4.31 -14.29 7.53
N VAL A 165 5.63 -14.14 7.31
CA VAL A 165 6.30 -14.13 5.98
C VAL A 165 7.68 -14.78 5.99
#